data_AF-V6M566-F1
#
_entry.id   AF-V6M566-F1
#
_cell.length_a   1.000
_cell.length_b   1.000
_cell.length_c   1.000
_cell.angle_alpha   90.00
_cell.angle_beta   90.00
_cell.angle_gamma   90.00
#
_symmetry.space_group_name_H-M   'P 1'
#
loop_
_entity.id
_entity.type
_entity.pdbx_description
1 polymer ?
#
loop_
_entity_poly.entity_id
_entity_poly.type
_entity_poly.pdbx_seq_one_letter_code
_entity_poly.pdbx_strand_id
1 'polypeptide(L)'
;MLTLVMVYWGAKEQREADSCMLQYLTEQLNGLLSEQGIITDIVLRSERSLVEETETREITLTFMEEETEGKPVATIHLFLMPDEESCEVEVEIEWSGALSDEAKLHIWEQAKVVVPEIALHEKKRFLEQEYAVEQSIVLDYHFLVEMPATESEEAIQEWNGLLDRFSQDLGKLIRLHA
;
A
#
# COMPACT_ATOMS: atom_id res chain seq x y z
N MET A 1 34.11 19.37 35.96
CA MET A 1 32.63 19.46 35.97
C MET A 1 32.22 20.09 34.66
N LEU A 2 31.79 19.31 33.66
CA LEU A 2 30.40 18.83 33.46
C LEU A 2 29.51 20.03 33.06
N THR A 3 28.82 20.10 31.92
CA THR A 3 28.49 19.09 30.90
C THR A 3 28.05 19.79 29.62
N LEU A 4 28.42 19.17 28.49
CA LEU A 4 27.89 19.29 27.15
C LEU A 4 26.36 19.12 27.11
N VAL A 5 25.58 20.14 26.69
CA VAL A 5 24.18 19.93 26.26
C VAL A 5 23.83 20.96 25.19
N MET A 6 23.90 20.58 23.91
CA MET A 6 23.17 21.25 22.83
C MET A 6 23.13 20.37 21.58
N VAL A 7 22.56 19.16 21.69
CA VAL A 7 22.15 18.36 20.52
C VAL A 7 20.95 17.49 20.90
N TYR A 8 19.79 18.08 21.21
CA TYR A 8 18.54 17.31 21.43
C TYR A 8 17.28 18.13 21.09
N TRP A 9 17.36 19.01 20.09
CA TRP A 9 16.23 19.85 19.70
C TRP A 9 15.89 19.82 18.21
N GLY A 10 16.34 18.79 17.48
CA GLY A 10 15.94 18.55 16.08
C GLY A 10 15.18 17.23 15.86
N ALA A 11 15.37 16.21 16.70
CA ALA A 11 14.79 14.88 16.49
C ALA A 11 13.33 14.73 16.97
N LYS A 12 12.74 15.76 17.56
CA LYS A 12 11.39 15.69 18.15
C LYS A 12 10.31 16.28 17.24
N GLU A 13 10.61 17.37 16.52
CA GLU A 13 9.71 17.92 15.50
C GLU A 13 9.65 17.04 14.25
N GLN A 14 10.76 16.42 13.84
CA GLN A 14 10.78 15.49 12.69
C GLN A 14 9.86 14.27 12.90
N ARG A 15 9.84 13.70 14.12
CA ARG A 15 8.95 12.58 14.46
C ARG A 15 7.46 12.93 14.45
N GLU A 16 7.11 14.19 14.65
CA GLU A 16 5.71 14.64 14.64
C GLU A 16 5.21 14.90 13.21
N ALA A 17 6.08 15.31 12.27
CA ALA A 17 5.73 15.54 10.87
C ALA A 17 5.61 14.23 10.05
N ASP A 18 6.57 13.31 10.18
CA ASP A 18 6.53 11.98 9.56
C ASP A 18 5.31 11.15 9.99
N SER A 19 4.93 11.28 11.27
CA SER A 19 3.75 10.64 11.83
C SER A 19 2.47 11.30 11.33
N CYS A 20 2.53 12.53 10.83
CA CYS A 20 1.37 13.26 10.34
C CYS A 20 0.93 12.75 8.96
N MET A 21 1.85 12.60 7.99
CA MET A 21 1.48 12.17 6.64
C MET A 21 0.98 10.73 6.59
N LEU A 22 1.75 9.77 7.09
CA LEU A 22 1.37 8.35 7.04
C LEU A 22 0.07 8.09 7.82
N GLN A 23 -0.09 8.72 8.99
CA GLN A 23 -1.32 8.60 9.77
C GLN A 23 -2.50 9.25 9.06
N TYR A 24 -2.33 10.47 8.53
CA TYR A 24 -3.39 11.18 7.82
C TYR A 24 -3.85 10.41 6.59
N LEU A 25 -2.91 9.93 5.76
CA LEU A 25 -3.21 9.13 4.59
C LEU A 25 -3.93 7.83 4.97
N THR A 26 -3.47 7.16 6.03
CA THR A 26 -4.14 5.95 6.55
C THR A 26 -5.58 6.24 6.98
N GLU A 27 -5.84 7.36 7.66
CA GLU A 27 -7.18 7.77 8.06
C GLU A 27 -8.08 8.07 6.86
N GLN A 28 -7.56 8.76 5.84
CA GLN A 28 -8.30 9.03 4.60
C GLN A 28 -8.63 7.74 3.85
N LEU A 29 -7.63 6.86 3.68
CA LEU A 29 -7.81 5.57 3.02
C LEU A 29 -8.79 4.68 3.78
N ASN A 30 -8.72 4.64 5.11
CA ASN A 30 -9.68 3.89 5.93
C ASN A 30 -11.12 4.38 5.70
N GLY A 31 -11.33 5.70 5.63
CA GLY A 31 -12.64 6.26 5.31
C GLY A 31 -13.14 5.82 3.93
N LEU A 32 -12.33 6.02 2.89
CA LEU A 32 -12.70 5.73 1.50
C LEU A 32 -12.87 4.22 1.23
N LEU A 33 -11.99 3.39 1.76
CA LEU A 33 -12.01 1.94 1.55
C LEU A 33 -13.16 1.25 2.32
N SER A 34 -13.66 1.87 3.39
CA SER A 34 -14.82 1.33 4.13
C SER A 34 -16.10 1.24 3.30
N GLU A 35 -16.20 2.00 2.21
CA GLU A 35 -17.29 1.92 1.24
C GLU A 35 -17.11 0.76 0.25
N GLN A 36 -15.88 0.24 0.13
CA GLN A 36 -15.48 -0.73 -0.87
C GLN A 36 -15.26 -2.14 -0.29
N GLY A 37 -15.04 -2.26 1.02
CA GLY A 37 -14.76 -3.53 1.68
C GLY A 37 -14.36 -3.33 3.14
N ILE A 38 -13.54 -4.23 3.66
CA ILE A 38 -13.14 -4.29 5.05
C ILE A 38 -11.60 -4.29 5.12
N ILE A 39 -11.04 -3.36 5.91
CA ILE A 39 -9.64 -3.43 6.35
C ILE A 39 -9.59 -4.34 7.57
N THR A 40 -8.87 -5.45 7.47
CA THR A 40 -8.80 -6.47 8.53
C THR A 40 -7.58 -6.33 9.41
N ASP A 41 -6.52 -5.71 8.90
CA ASP A 41 -5.27 -5.50 9.64
C ASP A 41 -4.58 -4.21 9.22
N ILE A 42 -3.92 -3.56 10.19
CA ILE A 42 -3.10 -2.36 10.00
C ILE A 42 -1.81 -2.54 10.81
N VAL A 43 -0.68 -2.61 10.11
CA VAL A 43 0.64 -2.84 10.73
C VAL A 43 1.54 -1.66 10.47
N LEU A 44 2.05 -1.05 11.54
CA LEU A 44 3.11 -0.04 11.46
C LEU A 44 4.47 -0.71 11.65
N ARG A 45 5.39 -0.52 10.70
CA ARG A 45 6.78 -0.95 10.79
C ARG A 45 7.71 0.27 10.78
N SER A 46 8.69 0.25 11.67
CA SER A 46 9.79 1.22 11.70
C SER A 46 11.09 0.42 11.76
N GLU A 47 11.92 0.59 10.74
CA GLU A 47 13.24 0.00 10.65
C GLU A 47 14.28 1.10 10.70
N ARG A 48 15.23 0.98 11.64
CA ARG A 48 16.33 1.93 11.77
C ARG A 48 17.63 1.28 11.30
N SER A 49 18.22 1.82 10.24
CA SER A 49 19.54 1.41 9.79
C SER A 49 20.59 1.84 10.82
N LEU A 50 21.38 0.88 11.31
CA LEU A 50 22.53 1.14 12.18
C LEU A 50 23.73 1.70 11.39
N VAL A 51 23.68 1.62 10.05
CA VAL A 51 24.79 1.98 9.15
C VAL A 51 24.56 3.34 8.50
N GLU A 52 23.32 3.62 8.08
CA GLU A 52 22.99 4.79 7.25
C GLU A 52 22.33 5.93 8.05
N GLU A 53 22.13 5.74 9.36
CA GLU A 53 21.38 6.66 10.24
C GLU A 53 19.96 7.03 9.73
N THR A 54 19.44 6.31 8.74
CA THR A 54 18.11 6.45 8.19
C THR A 54 17.09 5.59 8.95
N GLU A 55 15.89 6.13 9.14
CA GLU A 55 14.73 5.41 9.65
C GLU A 55 13.71 5.28 8.52
N THR A 56 13.33 4.05 8.17
CA THR A 56 12.27 3.77 7.21
C THR A 56 11.00 3.48 8.00
N ARG A 57 9.89 4.14 7.63
CA ARG A 57 8.58 3.90 8.21
C ARG A 57 7.62 3.44 7.12
N GLU A 58 6.88 2.37 7.41
CA GLU A 58 5.93 1.75 6.52
C GLU A 58 4.63 1.45 7.26
N ILE A 59 3.49 1.72 6.63
CA ILE A 59 2.20 1.18 7.07
C ILE A 59 1.73 0.15 6.05
N THR A 60 1.37 -1.03 6.53
CA THR A 60 0.74 -2.08 5.72
C THR A 60 -0.73 -2.19 6.11
N LEU A 61 -1.63 -2.13 5.13
CA LEU A 61 -3.07 -2.36 5.29
C LEU A 61 -3.44 -3.67 4.60
N THR A 62 -4.18 -4.54 5.29
CA THR A 62 -4.81 -5.72 4.66
C THR A 62 -6.27 -5.41 4.38
N PHE A 63 -6.70 -5.55 3.13
CA PHE A 63 -8.03 -5.17 2.66
C PHE A 63 -8.67 -6.30 1.84
N MET A 64 -9.96 -6.51 2.04
CA MET A 64 -10.75 -7.52 1.33
C MET A 64 -12.20 -7.06 1.13
N GLU A 65 -12.89 -7.61 0.13
CA GLU A 65 -14.30 -7.30 -0.09
C GLU A 65 -15.16 -7.67 1.12
N GLU A 66 -14.97 -8.90 1.58
CA GLU A 66 -15.61 -9.51 2.73
C GLU A 66 -14.73 -10.67 3.24
N GLU A 67 -14.85 -11.03 4.51
CA GLU A 67 -14.10 -12.13 5.12
C GLU A 67 -14.64 -13.50 4.66
N THR A 68 -14.34 -13.87 3.41
CA THR A 68 -14.75 -15.15 2.81
C THR A 68 -13.57 -15.85 2.14
N GLU A 69 -13.46 -17.17 2.34
CA GLU A 69 -12.40 -17.98 1.73
C GLU A 69 -12.46 -17.94 0.20
N GLY A 70 -11.28 -17.95 -0.44
CA GLY A 70 -11.13 -18.00 -1.90
C GLY A 70 -11.31 -16.66 -2.62
N LYS A 71 -11.62 -15.58 -1.90
CA LYS A 71 -11.58 -14.22 -2.44
C LYS A 71 -10.15 -13.66 -2.42
N PRO A 72 -9.81 -12.75 -3.35
CA PRO A 72 -8.52 -12.09 -3.32
C PRO A 72 -8.38 -11.20 -2.10
N VAL A 73 -7.15 -11.08 -1.62
CA VAL A 73 -6.78 -10.18 -0.53
C VAL A 73 -5.83 -9.12 -1.09
N ALA A 74 -6.14 -7.85 -0.85
CA ALA A 74 -5.25 -6.75 -1.17
C ALA A 74 -4.37 -6.42 0.04
N THR A 75 -3.09 -6.23 -0.22
CA THR A 75 -2.12 -5.66 0.73
C THR A 75 -1.68 -4.32 0.17
N ILE A 76 -1.85 -3.26 0.95
CA ILE A 76 -1.49 -1.88 0.58
C ILE A 76 -0.32 -1.46 1.46
N HIS A 77 0.80 -1.14 0.83
CA HIS A 77 1.98 -0.62 1.51
C HIS A 77 2.08 0.88 1.30
N LEU A 78 2.26 1.61 2.39
CA LEU A 78 2.51 3.04 2.41
C LEU A 78 3.97 3.28 2.81
N PHE A 79 4.80 3.65 1.85
CA PHE A 79 6.21 3.95 2.06
C PHE A 79 6.43 5.46 2.07
N LEU A 80 6.89 6.00 3.20
CA LEU A 80 7.26 7.41 3.27
C LEU A 80 8.55 7.66 2.50
N MET A 81 8.52 8.62 1.58
CA MET A 81 9.68 8.97 0.76
C MET A 81 10.68 9.80 1.58
N PRO A 82 11.97 9.86 1.16
CA PRO A 82 13.00 10.62 1.88
C PRO A 82 12.76 12.13 1.97
N ASP A 83 11.85 12.68 1.17
CA ASP A 83 11.45 14.09 1.22
C ASP A 83 10.40 14.38 2.30
N GLU A 84 9.82 13.34 2.92
CA GLU A 84 8.77 13.39 3.95
C GLU A 84 7.44 14.06 3.50
N GLU A 85 7.37 14.55 2.28
CA GLU A 85 6.18 15.19 1.68
C GLU A 85 5.47 14.26 0.69
N SER A 86 6.14 13.18 0.28
CA SER A 86 5.65 12.18 -0.65
C SER A 86 5.51 10.81 0.00
N CYS A 87 4.50 10.05 -0.43
CA CYS A 87 4.29 8.67 -0.04
C CYS A 87 4.13 7.83 -1.30
N GLU A 88 4.91 6.75 -1.40
CA GLU A 88 4.65 5.69 -2.37
C GLU A 88 3.58 4.75 -1.81
N VAL A 89 2.59 4.48 -2.64
CA VAL A 89 1.50 3.54 -2.36
C VAL A 89 1.69 2.35 -3.29
N GLU A 90 2.04 1.19 -2.73
CA GLU A 90 2.15 -0.07 -3.45
C GLU A 90 0.97 -0.97 -3.08
N VAL A 91 0.39 -1.63 -4.08
CA VAL A 91 -0.73 -2.55 -3.89
C VAL A 91 -0.39 -3.89 -4.50
N GLU A 92 -0.58 -4.94 -3.70
CA GLU A 92 -0.58 -6.32 -4.15
C GLU A 92 -1.97 -6.94 -3.94
N ILE A 93 -2.56 -7.54 -4.96
CA ILE A 93 -3.86 -8.23 -4.87
C ILE A 93 -3.62 -9.71 -5.16
N GLU A 94 -3.81 -10.55 -4.16
CA GLU A 94 -3.40 -11.95 -4.19
C GLU A 94 -4.60 -12.91 -4.21
N TRP A 95 -4.63 -13.80 -5.20
CA TRP A 95 -5.48 -14.99 -5.21
C TRP A 95 -4.68 -16.19 -4.73
N SER A 96 -5.15 -16.82 -3.66
CA SER A 96 -4.57 -18.07 -3.15
C SER A 96 -4.88 -19.24 -4.08
N GLY A 97 -3.86 -20.03 -4.40
CA GLY A 97 -3.98 -21.23 -5.21
C GLY A 97 -3.60 -21.04 -6.67
N ALA A 98 -3.58 -22.15 -7.40
CA ALA A 98 -3.30 -22.16 -8.83
C ALA A 98 -4.54 -21.76 -9.63
N LEU A 99 -4.41 -20.75 -10.49
CA LEU A 99 -5.41 -20.43 -11.52
C LEU A 99 -5.00 -21.05 -12.86
N SER A 100 -5.99 -21.33 -13.73
CA SER A 100 -5.70 -21.69 -15.13
C SER A 100 -5.12 -20.49 -15.88
N ASP A 101 -4.36 -20.74 -16.95
CA ASP A 101 -3.79 -19.65 -17.75
C ASP A 101 -4.87 -18.78 -18.41
N GLU A 102 -6.04 -19.37 -18.71
CA GLU A 102 -7.22 -18.66 -19.20
C GLU A 102 -7.79 -17.69 -18.16
N ALA A 103 -7.91 -18.13 -16.90
CA ALA A 103 -8.37 -17.30 -15.79
C ALA A 103 -7.38 -16.17 -15.50
N LYS A 104 -6.06 -16.46 -15.49
CA LYS A 104 -5.00 -15.45 -15.34
C LYS A 104 -5.09 -14.37 -16.42
N LEU A 105 -5.21 -14.79 -17.68
CA LEU A 105 -5.33 -13.85 -18.80
C LEU A 105 -6.59 -12.99 -18.67
N HIS A 106 -7.72 -13.60 -18.30
CA HIS A 106 -8.98 -12.89 -18.11
C HIS A 106 -8.90 -11.82 -17.01
N ILE A 107 -8.35 -12.18 -15.84
CA ILE A 107 -8.12 -11.25 -14.74
C ILE A 107 -7.23 -10.10 -15.20
N TRP A 108 -6.12 -10.39 -15.87
CA TRP A 108 -5.17 -9.36 -16.31
C TRP A 108 -5.78 -8.39 -17.32
N GLU A 109 -6.55 -8.88 -18.29
CA GLU A 109 -7.24 -8.03 -19.26
C GLU A 109 -8.25 -7.10 -18.58
N GLN A 110 -9.01 -7.61 -17.59
CA GLN A 110 -9.94 -6.78 -16.82
C GLN A 110 -9.22 -5.77 -15.93
N ALA A 111 -8.15 -6.19 -15.27
CA ALA A 111 -7.35 -5.35 -14.40
C ALA A 111 -6.75 -4.16 -15.14
N LYS A 112 -6.25 -4.38 -16.37
CA LYS A 112 -5.69 -3.33 -17.22
C LYS A 112 -6.68 -2.26 -17.69
N VAL A 113 -7.97 -2.59 -17.72
CA VAL A 113 -9.01 -1.60 -17.99
C VAL A 113 -9.18 -0.65 -16.81
N VAL A 114 -8.93 -1.13 -15.58
CA VAL A 114 -9.02 -0.34 -14.36
C VAL A 114 -7.73 0.44 -14.12
N VAL A 115 -6.58 -0.24 -14.09
CA VAL A 115 -5.25 0.34 -13.88
C VAL A 115 -4.34 -0.07 -15.04
N PRO A 116 -4.04 0.83 -16.00
CA PRO A 116 -3.28 0.47 -17.20
C PRO A 116 -1.89 -0.09 -16.95
N GLU A 117 -1.22 0.40 -15.90
CA GLU A 117 0.16 0.01 -15.53
C GLU A 117 0.22 -1.24 -14.63
N ILE A 118 -0.92 -1.89 -14.35
CA ILE A 118 -0.95 -3.07 -13.48
C ILE A 118 -0.23 -4.26 -14.09
N ALA A 119 0.60 -4.90 -13.28
CA ALA A 119 1.31 -6.13 -13.62
C ALA A 119 0.59 -7.35 -13.04
N LEU A 120 0.80 -8.50 -13.67
CA LEU A 120 0.36 -9.81 -13.18
C LEU A 120 1.60 -10.69 -13.03
N HIS A 121 1.80 -11.25 -11.86
CA HIS A 121 2.86 -12.21 -11.61
C HIS A 121 2.37 -13.40 -10.78
N GLU A 122 3.21 -14.42 -10.67
CA GLU A 122 2.90 -15.68 -10.00
C GLU A 122 3.93 -15.93 -8.90
N LYS A 123 3.49 -16.01 -7.65
CA LYS A 123 4.34 -16.36 -6.51
C LYS A 123 4.27 -17.88 -6.30
N LYS A 124 5.44 -18.52 -6.18
CA LYS A 124 5.57 -19.95 -5.88
C LYS A 124 6.52 -20.14 -4.71
N ARG A 125 6.07 -20.89 -3.71
CA ARG A 125 6.91 -21.32 -2.60
C ARG A 125 7.22 -22.79 -2.73
N PHE A 126 8.50 -23.13 -2.71
CA PHE A 126 8.98 -24.50 -2.78
C PHE A 126 9.55 -24.91 -1.41
N LEU A 127 9.13 -26.06 -0.87
CA LEU A 127 9.82 -26.66 0.29
C LEU A 127 10.99 -27.55 -0.15
N GLU A 128 10.89 -28.14 -1.34
CA GLU A 128 11.93 -28.94 -2.00
C GLU A 128 11.99 -28.55 -3.48
N GLN A 129 13.12 -28.84 -4.17
CA GLN A 129 13.43 -28.32 -5.52
C GLN A 129 12.36 -28.56 -6.61
N GLU A 130 11.39 -29.44 -6.39
CA GLU A 130 10.36 -29.79 -7.39
C GLU A 130 8.92 -29.73 -6.84
N TYR A 131 8.73 -29.39 -5.55
CA TYR A 131 7.42 -29.39 -4.91
C TYR A 131 7.04 -28.00 -4.44
N ALA A 132 6.22 -27.32 -5.26
CA ALA A 132 5.54 -26.10 -4.84
C ALA A 132 4.50 -26.44 -3.78
N VAL A 133 4.56 -25.74 -2.66
CA VAL A 133 3.70 -25.94 -1.48
C VAL A 133 2.68 -24.81 -1.37
N GLU A 134 3.03 -23.63 -1.88
CA GLU A 134 2.11 -22.51 -2.05
C GLU A 134 2.29 -21.94 -3.46
N GLN A 135 1.17 -21.58 -4.07
CA GLN A 135 1.13 -20.90 -5.36
C GLN A 135 0.05 -19.84 -5.26
N SER A 136 0.35 -18.65 -5.73
CA SER A 136 -0.61 -17.56 -5.80
C SER A 136 -0.38 -16.70 -7.03
N ILE A 137 -1.45 -16.03 -7.42
CA ILE A 137 -1.45 -15.07 -8.51
C ILE A 137 -1.61 -13.70 -7.90
N VAL A 138 -0.77 -12.77 -8.33
CA VAL A 138 -0.69 -11.43 -7.77
C VAL A 138 -0.84 -10.41 -8.89
N LEU A 139 -1.76 -9.48 -8.71
CA LEU A 139 -1.75 -8.22 -9.43
C LEU A 139 -1.02 -7.18 -8.58
N ASP A 140 -0.10 -6.45 -9.19
CA ASP A 140 0.65 -5.41 -8.50
C ASP A 140 0.70 -4.11 -9.29
N TYR A 141 0.62 -2.99 -8.56
CA TYR A 141 0.84 -1.65 -9.09
C TYR A 141 1.23 -0.71 -7.94
N HIS A 142 1.81 0.43 -8.31
CA HIS A 142 2.18 1.47 -7.37
C HIS A 142 2.00 2.86 -7.96
N PHE A 143 1.91 3.86 -7.09
CA PHE A 143 1.86 5.27 -7.48
C PHE A 143 2.35 6.15 -6.34
N LEU A 144 2.69 7.41 -6.67
CA LEU A 144 3.12 8.40 -5.69
C LEU A 144 1.95 9.33 -5.33
N VAL A 145 1.92 9.73 -4.06
CA VAL A 145 0.97 10.66 -3.46
C VAL A 145 1.76 11.75 -2.76
N GLU A 146 1.57 13.01 -3.14
CA GLU A 146 2.32 14.18 -2.60
C GLU A 146 1.38 15.10 -1.83
N MET A 147 1.67 15.36 -0.55
CA MET A 147 0.78 16.16 0.29
C MET A 147 0.54 17.54 -0.35
N PRO A 148 -0.70 18.07 -0.35
CA PRO A 148 -0.95 19.36 -0.95
C PRO A 148 -0.10 20.43 -0.27
N ALA A 149 0.92 20.94 -0.97
CA ALA A 149 1.84 21.94 -0.42
C ALA A 149 1.15 23.29 -0.14
N THR A 150 -0.07 23.48 -0.64
CA THR A 150 -0.88 24.68 -0.43
C THR A 150 -2.32 24.29 -0.09
N GLU A 151 -2.99 25.14 0.68
CA GLU A 151 -4.44 25.04 0.93
C GLU A 151 -5.28 25.52 -0.29
N SER A 152 -4.70 25.52 -1.50
CA SER A 152 -5.47 25.87 -2.68
C SER A 152 -6.54 24.81 -2.93
N GLU A 153 -7.74 25.28 -3.28
CA GLU A 153 -8.88 24.39 -3.54
C GLU A 153 -8.57 23.38 -4.65
N GLU A 154 -7.81 23.80 -5.67
CA GLU A 154 -7.37 22.94 -6.78
C GLU A 154 -6.47 21.78 -6.29
N ALA A 155 -5.43 22.07 -5.51
CA ALA A 155 -4.51 21.04 -5.02
C ALA A 155 -5.21 20.04 -4.08
N ILE A 156 -6.11 20.52 -3.22
CA ILE A 156 -6.91 19.66 -2.34
C ILE A 156 -7.88 18.80 -3.15
N GLN A 157 -8.51 19.36 -4.19
CA GLN A 157 -9.42 18.61 -5.07
C GLN A 157 -8.69 17.53 -5.87
N GLU A 158 -7.49 17.81 -6.39
CA GLU A 158 -6.67 16.84 -7.11
C GLU A 158 -6.25 15.68 -6.21
N TRP A 159 -5.76 15.97 -5.00
CA TRP A 159 -5.43 14.98 -3.99
C TRP A 159 -6.63 14.09 -3.65
N ASN A 160 -7.77 14.69 -3.32
CA ASN A 160 -8.98 13.92 -2.98
C ASN A 160 -9.46 13.07 -4.16
N GLY A 161 -9.40 13.61 -5.38
CA GLY A 161 -9.77 12.88 -6.60
C GLY A 161 -8.84 11.70 -6.89
N LEU A 162 -7.56 11.80 -6.53
CA LEU A 162 -6.60 10.69 -6.63
C LEU A 162 -6.96 9.58 -5.64
N LEU A 163 -7.18 9.91 -4.37
CA LEU A 163 -7.50 8.92 -3.33
C LEU A 163 -8.87 8.27 -3.55
N ASP A 164 -9.88 9.03 -3.98
CA ASP A 164 -11.22 8.51 -4.32
C ASP A 164 -11.15 7.56 -5.52
N ARG A 165 -10.39 7.92 -6.56
CA ARG A 165 -10.18 7.02 -7.70
C ARG A 165 -9.47 5.75 -7.28
N PHE A 166 -8.41 5.88 -6.48
CA PHE A 166 -7.68 4.74 -5.94
C PHE A 166 -8.60 3.77 -5.19
N SER A 167 -9.44 4.26 -4.28
CA SER A 167 -10.34 3.41 -3.51
C SER A 167 -11.35 2.70 -4.40
N GLN A 168 -11.95 3.41 -5.36
CA GLN A 168 -12.91 2.84 -6.31
C GLN A 168 -12.26 1.79 -7.22
N ASP A 169 -11.05 2.06 -7.71
CA ASP A 169 -10.33 1.15 -8.58
C ASP A 169 -9.88 -0.10 -7.83
N LEU A 170 -9.36 0.06 -6.60
CA LEU A 170 -9.07 -1.09 -5.74
C LEU A 170 -10.33 -1.91 -5.47
N GLY A 171 -11.46 -1.26 -5.17
CA GLY A 171 -12.77 -1.88 -5.01
C GLY A 171 -13.20 -2.70 -6.23
N LYS A 172 -12.93 -2.25 -7.45
CA LYS A 172 -13.21 -3.04 -8.67
C LYS A 172 -12.25 -4.23 -8.77
N LEU A 173 -10.97 -4.03 -8.47
CA LEU A 173 -9.93 -5.05 -8.61
C LEU A 173 -10.13 -6.23 -7.65
N ILE A 174 -10.47 -5.98 -6.38
CA ILE A 174 -10.76 -7.04 -5.38
C ILE A 174 -12.02 -7.85 -5.69
N ARG A 175 -12.83 -7.42 -6.66
CA ARG A 175 -14.05 -8.09 -7.12
C ARG A 175 -13.85 -8.84 -8.44
N LEU A 176 -12.64 -8.82 -9.00
CA LEU A 176 -12.35 -9.62 -10.17
C LEU A 176 -12.41 -11.11 -9.80
N HIS A 177 -13.14 -11.86 -10.61
CA HIS A 177 -13.33 -13.29 -10.42
C HIS A 177 -12.45 -14.05 -11.41
N ALA A 178 -11.76 -15.08 -10.88
CA ALA A 178 -11.00 -16.04 -11.66
C ALA A 178 -11.91 -17.04 -12.40
#